data_AF-A0A534RBP6-F1
#
_entry.id   AF-A0A534RBP6-F1
#
_cell.length_a   1.000
_cell.length_b   1.000
_cell.length_c   1.000
_cell.angle_alpha   90.00
_cell.angle_beta   90.00
_cell.angle_gamma   90.00
#
_symmetry.space_group_name_H-M   'P 1'
#
loop_
_entity.id
_entity.type
_entity.pdbx_description
1 polymer ?
#
loop_
_entity_poly.entity_id
_entity_poly.type
_entity_poly.pdbx_seq_one_letter_code
_entity_poly.pdbx_strand_id
1 'polypeptide(L)' 'MQDARNAATAEEAYFDDNSAYFEGDCASMPGVNVSPDVTCHATASGAWFSIQTTHPRASRTCTWTSDTSPNMSCS' A
#
# COMPACT_ATOMS: atom_id res chain seq x y z
N MET A 1 -10.71 -0.07 2.63
CA MET A 1 -9.99 1.20 2.39
C MET A 1 -9.60 1.22 0.92
N GLN A 2 -9.89 2.28 0.17
CA GLN A 2 -9.55 2.32 -1.26
C GLN A 2 -8.07 2.64 -1.48
N ASP A 3 -7.46 3.43 -0.59
CA ASP A 3 -6.06 3.85 -0.69
C ASP A 3 -5.10 2.66 -0.74
N ALA A 4 -5.25 1.67 0.15
CA ALA A 4 -4.43 0.46 0.14
C ALA A 4 -4.54 -0.34 -1.18
N ARG A 5 -5.73 -0.39 -1.79
CA ARG A 5 -5.95 -1.06 -3.08
C ARG A 5 -5.29 -0.31 -4.24
N ASN A 6 -5.43 1.00 -4.24
CA ASN A 6 -4.81 1.86 -5.26
C ASN A 6 -3.28 1.79 -5.17
N ALA A 7 -2.74 1.90 -3.95
CA ALA A 7 -1.32 1.79 -3.71
C ALA A 7 -0.78 0.38 -4.06
N ALA A 8 -1.53 -0.69 -3.78
CA ALA A 8 -1.12 -2.04 -4.20
C ALA A 8 -1.10 -2.21 -5.72
N THR A 9 -1.97 -1.50 -6.45
CA THR A 9 -1.94 -1.49 -7.92
C THR A 9 -0.73 -0.72 -8.43
N ALA A 10 -0.37 0.38 -7.76
CA ALA A 10 0.80 1.17 -8.10
C ALA A 10 2.11 0.44 -7.78
N GLU A 11 2.16 -0.40 -6.74
CA GLU A 11 3.31 -1.29 -6.47
C GLU A 11 3.60 -2.23 -7.64
N GLU A 12 2.57 -2.84 -8.23
CA GLU A 12 2.75 -3.72 -9.40
C GLU A 12 3.26 -2.93 -10.62
N ALA A 13 2.75 -1.72 -10.85
CA ALA A 13 3.24 -0.85 -11.91
C ALA A 13 4.69 -0.39 -11.65
N TYR A 14 5.02 -0.07 -10.40
CA TYR A 14 6.36 0.31 -10.00
C TYR A 14 7.35 -0.84 -10.19
N PHE A 15 6.95 -2.07 -9.88
CA PHE A 15 7.75 -3.27 -10.12
C PHE A 15 8.02 -3.49 -11.61
N ASP A 16 7.02 -3.29 -12.48
CA ASP A 16 7.20 -3.38 -13.94
C ASP A 16 8.31 -2.41 -14.41
N ASP A 17 8.27 -1.16 -13.93
CA ASP A 17 9.22 -0.12 -14.32
C ASP A 17 10.62 -0.27 -13.67
N ASN A 18 10.70 -0.80 -12.44
CA ASN A 18 11.92 -0.76 -11.61
C ASN A 18 12.51 -2.13 -11.27
N SER A 19 11.82 -3.24 -11.60
CA SER A 19 12.18 -4.61 -11.22
C SER A 19 12.32 -4.87 -9.71
N ALA A 20 11.74 -4.00 -8.89
CA ALA A 20 11.69 -4.10 -7.43
C ALA A 20 10.45 -3.38 -6.91
N TYR A 21 9.88 -3.86 -5.80
CA TYR A 21 8.78 -3.19 -5.11
C TYR A 21 9.27 -1.94 -4.36
N PHE A 22 8.41 -0.94 -4.23
CA PHE A 22 8.70 0.31 -3.54
C PHE A 22 8.61 0.12 -2.02
N GLU A 23 9.41 0.89 -1.27
CA GLU A 23 9.38 0.91 0.18
C GLU A 23 9.39 2.35 0.68
N GLY A 24 8.53 2.65 1.65
CA GLY A 24 8.42 3.98 2.24
C GLY A 24 7.01 4.54 2.23
N ASP A 25 6.90 5.87 2.21
CA ASP A 25 5.60 6.56 2.14
C ASP A 25 4.98 6.36 0.76
N CYS A 26 3.76 5.78 0.71
CA CYS A 26 3.07 5.55 -0.56
C CYS A 26 2.82 6.84 -1.35
N ALA A 27 2.77 8.00 -0.69
CA ALA A 27 2.61 9.29 -1.37
C ALA A 27 3.84 9.68 -2.23
N SER A 28 4.98 9.02 -2.01
CA SER A 28 6.19 9.17 -2.85
C SER A 28 6.18 8.22 -4.05
N MET A 29 5.25 7.27 -4.10
CA MET A 29 5.12 6.32 -5.20
C MET A 29 4.40 6.97 -6.38
N PRO A 30 4.93 6.88 -7.61
CA PRO A 30 4.30 7.47 -8.79
C PRO A 30 2.86 6.97 -8.99
N GLY A 31 1.93 7.90 -9.22
CA GLY A 31 0.53 7.56 -9.51
C GLY A 31 -0.34 7.21 -8.29
N VAL A 32 0.23 7.17 -7.08
CA VAL A 32 -0.54 7.00 -5.85
C VAL A 32 -1.07 8.35 -5.38
N ASN A 33 -2.39 8.42 -5.17
CA ASN A 33 -3.04 9.54 -4.51
C ASN A 33 -3.72 9.03 -3.24
N VAL A 34 -3.17 9.37 -2.09
CA VAL A 34 -3.67 8.97 -0.78
C VAL A 34 -4.76 9.96 -0.34
N SER A 35 -5.87 9.45 0.17
CA SER A 35 -6.94 10.28 0.72
C SER A 35 -6.43 11.22 1.83
N PRO A 36 -7.01 12.42 1.97
CA PRO A 36 -6.63 13.35 3.05
C PRO A 36 -6.69 12.67 4.42
N ASP A 37 -5.73 13.00 5.28
CA ASP A 37 -5.56 12.45 6.62
C ASP A 37 -5.25 10.94 6.69
N VAL A 38 -5.18 10.19 5.59
CA VAL A 38 -4.74 8.79 5.60
C VAL A 38 -3.21 8.72 5.58
N THR A 39 -2.62 8.01 6.54
CA THR A 39 -1.21 7.62 6.46
C THR A 39 -1.10 6.33 5.65
N CYS A 40 -0.19 6.27 4.69
CA CYS A 40 0.08 5.08 3.89
C CYS A 40 1.57 4.74 3.92
N HIS A 41 1.89 3.49 4.22
CA HIS A 41 3.26 3.00 4.22
C HIS A 41 3.35 1.68 3.47
N ALA A 42 4.27 1.62 2.51
CA ALA A 42 4.62 0.43 1.76
C ALA A 42 5.88 -0.21 2.36
N THR A 43 5.82 -1.51 2.56
CA THR A 43 6.95 -2.35 2.95
C THR A 43 7.14 -3.40 1.88
N ALA A 44 8.33 -3.45 1.29
CA ALA A 44 8.69 -4.42 0.26
C ALA A 44 9.65 -5.47 0.81
N SER A 45 9.59 -6.68 0.27
CA SER A 45 10.57 -7.72 0.57
C SER A 45 10.65 -8.70 -0.59
N GLY A 46 11.59 -8.44 -1.51
CA GLY A 46 11.90 -9.31 -2.64
C GLY A 46 10.67 -9.58 -3.52
N ALA A 47 9.98 -10.69 -3.24
CA ALA A 47 8.85 -11.19 -4.01
C ALA A 47 7.47 -10.82 -3.44
N TRP A 48 7.39 -10.08 -2.33
CA TRP A 48 6.13 -9.63 -1.76
C TRP A 48 6.22 -8.18 -1.28
N PHE A 49 5.06 -7.58 -1.10
CA PHE A 49 4.92 -6.27 -0.47
C PHE A 49 3.69 -6.23 0.42
N SER A 50 3.70 -5.30 1.37
CA SER A 50 2.55 -4.97 2.18
C SER A 50 2.33 -3.47 2.21
N ILE A 51 1.07 -3.04 2.20
CA ILE A 51 0.69 -1.65 2.32
C ILE A 51 -0.20 -1.48 3.53
N GLN A 52 0.26 -0.71 4.50
CA GLN A 52 -0.53 -0.32 5.65
C GLN A 52 -1.11 1.07 5.42
N THR A 53 -2.42 1.19 5.63
CA THR A 53 -3.14 2.46 5.60
C THR A 53 -3.87 2.68 6.91
N THR A 54 -3.75 3.87 7.48
CA THR A 54 -4.35 4.21 8.77
C THR A 54 -5.10 5.52 8.65
N HIS A 55 -6.36 5.54 9.10
CA HIS A 55 -7.14 6.77 9.19
C HIS A 55 -7.25 7.23 10.66
N PRO A 56 -6.60 8.35 11.05
CA PRO A 56 -6.42 8.77 12.44
C PRO A 56 -7.75 9.10 13.13
N ARG A 57 -8.78 9.51 12.39
CA ARG A 57 -10.10 9.86 12.96
C ARG A 57 -11.03 8.66 13.13
N ALA A 58 -10.70 7.52 12.51
CA ALA A 58 -11.55 6.33 12.52
C ALA A 58 -10.90 5.15 13.26
N SER A 59 -9.66 5.32 13.77
CA SER A 59 -8.86 4.28 14.41
C SER A 59 -8.72 3.02 13.56
N ARG A 60 -8.95 3.12 12.25
CA ARG A 60 -9.07 1.98 11.36
C ARG A 60 -7.78 1.83 10.58
N THR A 61 -7.17 0.68 10.72
CA THR A 61 -5.96 0.30 10.00
C THR A 61 -6.32 -0.80 9.02
N CYS A 62 -5.93 -0.65 7.77
CA CYS A 62 -6.07 -1.69 6.77
C CYS A 62 -4.70 -1.99 6.18
N THR A 63 -4.35 -3.27 6.19
CA THR A 63 -3.15 -3.79 5.56
C THR A 63 -3.54 -4.59 4.33
N TRP A 64 -2.90 -4.27 3.20
CA TRP A 64 -2.87 -5.11 2.02
C TRP A 64 -1.57 -5.92 2.03
N THR A 65 -1.60 -7.22 1.76
CA THR A 65 -0.41 -8.04 1.60
C THR A 65 -0.55 -8.89 0.34
N SER A 66 0.42 -8.78 -0.58
CA SER A 66 0.31 -9.34 -1.93
C SER A 66 0.23 -10.87 -1.99
N ASP A 67 0.80 -11.57 -1.01
CA ASP A 67 0.90 -13.04 -0.96
C ASP A 67 -0.16 -13.73 -0.07
N THR A 68 -1.16 -12.98 0.42
CA THR A 68 -2.20 -13.50 1.33
C THR A 68 -3.58 -13.60 0.68
N SER A 69 -4.45 -14.46 1.23
CA SER A 69 -5.86 -14.57 0.83
C SER A 69 -6.78 -14.61 2.07
N PRO A 70 -7.67 -13.63 2.28
CA PRO A 70 -7.84 -12.42 1.47
C PRO A 70 -6.64 -11.48 1.60
N ASN A 71 -6.30 -10.80 0.51
CA ASN A 71 -5.14 -9.90 0.42
C ASN A 71 -5.28 -8.67 1.32
N MET A 72 -6.49 -8.40 1.85
CA MET A 72 -6.80 -7.23 2.65
C MET A 72 -7.35 -7.62 4.01
N SER A 73 -6.72 -7.12 5.07
CA SER A 73 -7.17 -7.21 6.46
C SER A 73 -7.35 -5.82 7.04
N CYS A 74 -8.40 -5.61 7.84
CA CYS A 74 -8.67 -4.34 8.49
C CYS A 74 -9.05 -4.55 9.97
N SER A 75 -8.51 -3.71 10.85
CA SER A 75 -8.79 -3.66 12.29
C SER A 75 -9.23 -2.27 12.72
#